data_AF-A0A971G5Q4-F1
#
_entry.id   AF-A0A971G5Q4-F1
#
_cell.length_a   1.000
_cell.length_b   1.000
_cell.length_c   1.000
_cell.angle_alpha   90.00
_cell.angle_beta   90.00
_cell.angle_gamma   90.00
#
_symmetry.space_group_name_H-M   'P 1'
#
loop_
_entity.id
_entity.type
_entity.pdbx_description
1 polymer ?
#
loop_
_entity_poly.entity_id
_entity_poly.type
_entity_poly.pdbx_seq_one_letter_code
_entity_poly.pdbx_strand_id
1 'polypeptide(L)' 'MLTVVDIGNSNIVVAVHDGERWVHSFRIYSDQKKTTDEYFVVLDRLISSTDVPTGAI' A
#
# COMPACT_ATOMS: atom_id res chain seq x y z
N MET A 1 -7.05 12.41 1.56
CA MET A 1 -6.31 11.14 1.71
C MET A 1 -5.56 10.82 0.44
N LEU A 2 -4.31 10.42 0.55
CA LEU A 2 -3.43 10.05 -0.56
C LEU A 2 -2.68 8.75 -0.21
N THR A 3 -2.75 7.75 -1.09
CA THR A 3 -1.90 6.56 -1.00
C THR A 3 -0.80 6.69 -2.05
N VAL A 4 0.46 6.51 -1.62
CA VAL A 4 1.63 6.55 -2.49
C VAL A 4 2.31 5.20 -2.50
N VAL A 5 2.84 4.82 -3.67
CA VAL A 5 3.58 3.58 -3.88
C VAL A 5 4.93 3.92 -4.48
N ASP A 6 6.01 3.52 -3.80
CA ASP A 6 7.38 3.63 -4.29
C ASP A 6 7.92 2.22 -4.58
N ILE A 7 8.25 1.95 -5.84
CA ILE A 7 8.65 0.62 -6.32
C ILE A 7 10.18 0.60 -6.49
N GLY A 8 10.87 0.08 -5.49
CA GLY A 8 12.31 -0.16 -5.54
C GLY A 8 12.68 -1.56 -6.04
N ASN A 9 13.97 -1.80 -6.26
CA ASN A 9 14.46 -3.12 -6.70
C ASN A 9 14.27 -4.23 -5.65
N SER A 10 14.32 -3.89 -4.35
CA SER A 10 14.21 -4.89 -3.27
C SER A 10 12.92 -4.78 -2.47
N ASN A 11 12.36 -3.58 -2.35
CA ASN A 11 11.14 -3.34 -1.60
C ASN A 11 10.25 -2.36 -2.34
N ILE A 12 8.96 -2.59 -2.23
CA ILE A 12 7.88 -1.67 -2.52
C ILE A 12 7.44 -1.04 -1.19
N VAL A 13 7.40 0.28 -1.13
CA VAL A 13 6.86 1.02 0.02
C VAL A 13 5.48 1.54 -0.34
N VAL A 14 4.50 1.29 0.54
CA VAL A 14 3.14 1.80 0.39
C VAL A 14 2.82 2.66 1.61
N ALA A 15 2.58 3.94 1.40
CA ALA A 15 2.31 4.87 2.48
C ALA A 15 0.97 5.59 2.29
N VAL A 16 0.32 5.89 3.41
CA VAL A 16 -0.98 6.59 3.45
C VAL A 16 -0.80 7.92 4.15
N HIS A 17 -1.27 8.99 3.53
CA HIS A 17 -1.30 10.35 4.06
C HIS A 17 -2.75 10.81 4.24
N ASP A 18 -3.09 11.32 5.43
CA ASP A 18 -4.45 11.78 5.71
C ASP A 18 -4.75 13.16 5.08
N GLY A 19 -3.72 13.97 4.87
CA GLY A 19 -3.82 15.36 4.39
C GLY A 19 -2.91 16.30 5.19
N GLU A 20 -2.56 15.90 6.42
CA GLU A 20 -1.67 16.64 7.32
C GLU A 20 -0.38 15.85 7.62
N ARG A 21 -0.48 14.51 7.74
CA ARG A 21 0.66 13.65 8.07
C ARG A 21 0.57 12.26 7.44
N TRP A 22 1.71 11.58 7.42
CA TRP A 22 1.81 10.16 7.10
C TRP A 22 1.27 9.33 8.28
N VAL A 23 0.23 8.55 8.02
CA VAL A 23 -0.46 7.77 9.05
C VAL A 23 -0.05 6.30 9.05
N HIS A 24 0.32 5.75 7.89
CA HIS A 24 0.79 4.37 7.75
C HIS A 24 1.88 4.24 6.69
N SER A 25 2.77 3.27 6.87
CA SER A 25 3.81 2.89 5.91
C SER A 25 4.06 1.39 5.99
N PHE A 26 3.89 0.71 4.86
CA PHE A 26 4.10 -0.73 4.71
C PHE A 26 5.25 -0.99 3.76
N ARG A 27 5.93 -2.13 3.97
CA ARG A 27 6.96 -2.64 3.07
C ARG A 27 6.58 -4.03 2.57
N ILE A 28 6.64 -4.20 1.26
CA ILE A 28 6.44 -5.47 0.57
C ILE A 28 7.72 -5.75 -0.20
N TYR A 29 8.13 -7.02 -0.29
CA TYR A 29 9.24 -7.39 -1.16
C TYR A 29 8.88 -7.17 -2.63
N SER A 30 9.82 -6.65 -3.41
CA SER A 30 9.64 -6.48 -4.86
C SER A 30 9.76 -7.82 -5.57
N ASP A 31 8.67 -8.31 -6.17
CA ASP A 31 8.63 -9.62 -6.81
C ASP A 31 8.00 -9.53 -8.20
N GLN A 32 8.84 -9.64 -9.23
CA GLN A 32 8.39 -9.60 -10.63
C GLN A 32 7.56 -10.83 -11.04
N LYS A 33 7.54 -11.89 -10.21
CA LYS A 33 6.72 -13.08 -10.47
C LYS A 33 5.31 -12.96 -9.92
N LYS A 34 5.05 -11.98 -9.04
CA LYS A 34 3.71 -11.77 -8.50
C LYS A 34 2.76 -11.21 -9.54
N THR A 35 1.56 -11.78 -9.59
CA THR A 35 0.49 -11.27 -10.45
C THR A 35 -0.17 -10.04 -9.84
N THR A 36 -0.92 -9.31 -10.67
CA THR A 36 -1.73 -8.17 -10.22
C THR A 36 -2.70 -8.58 -9.11
N ASP A 37 -3.36 -9.74 -9.23
CA ASP A 37 -4.33 -10.22 -8.24
C ASP A 37 -3.66 -10.56 -6.90
N GLU A 38 -2.45 -11.12 -6.94
CA GLU A 38 -1.67 -11.36 -5.72
C GLU A 38 -1.27 -10.05 -5.04
N TYR A 39 -0.87 -9.04 -5.81
CA TYR A 39 -0.59 -7.71 -5.28
C TYR A 39 -1.84 -7.05 -4.73
N PHE A 40 -2.99 -7.19 -5.39
CA PHE A 40 -4.27 -6.68 -4.91
C PHE A 40 -4.61 -7.25 -3.53
N VAL A 41 -4.56 -8.58 -3.35
CA VAL A 41 -4.85 -9.20 -2.04
C VAL A 41 -3.91 -8.68 -0.95
N VAL A 42 -2.62 -8.51 -1.25
CA VAL A 42 -1.67 -7.95 -0.27
C VAL A 42 -2.02 -6.51 0.08
N LEU A 43 -2.23 -5.65 -0.93
CA LEU A 43 -2.54 -4.24 -0.73
C LEU A 43 -3.87 -4.04 -0.01
N ASP A 44 -4.92 -4.76 -0.43
CA ASP A 44 -6.24 -4.74 0.19
C ASP A 44 -6.16 -5.08 1.68
N ARG A 45 -5.40 -6.12 2.04
CA ARG A 45 -5.22 -6.51 3.44
C ARG A 45 -4.42 -5.50 4.25
N LEU A 46 -3.37 -4.91 3.68
CA LEU A 46 -2.58 -3.88 4.35
C LEU A 46 -3.44 -2.63 4.61
N ILE A 47 -4.16 -2.15 3.60
CA ILE A 47 -5.00 -0.95 3.74
C ILE A 47 -6.20 -1.22 4.66
N SER A 48 -6.89 -2.36 4.51
CA SER A 48 -8.01 -2.72 5.39
C SER A 48 -7.61 -2.97 6.84
N SER A 49 -6.32 -3.21 7.11
CA SER A 49 -5.81 -3.30 8.48
C SER A 49 -5.61 -1.93 9.16
N THR A 50 -5.70 -0.85 8.38
CA THR A 50 -5.62 0.51 8.89
C THR A 50 -7.02 1.02 9.25
N ASP A 51 -7.10 1.91 10.24
CA ASP A 51 -8.36 2.59 10.61
C ASP A 51 -8.70 3.74 9.64
N VAL A 52 -8.15 3.68 8.43
CA VAL A 52 -8.27 4.74 7.44
C VAL A 52 -9.54 4.50 6.60
N PRO A 53 -10.45 5.49 6.48
CA PRO A 53 -11.65 5.35 5.68
C PRO A 53 -11.30 5.19 4.19
N THR A 54 -11.44 3.97 3.67
CA THR A 54 -11.40 3.71 2.23
C THR A 54 -12.73 4.14 1.63
N GLY A 55 -12.79 5.35 1.09
CA GLY A 55 -13.83 5.71 0.13
C GLY A 55 -13.76 4.73 -1.05
N ALA A 56 -14.92 4.34 -1.61
CA ALA A 56 -14.98 3.44 -2.76
C ALA A 56 -14.01 3.95 -3.85
N ILE A 57 -12.96 3.17 -4.09
CA ILE A 57 -11.97 3.40 -5.15
C ILE A 57 -12.67 3.22 -6.49
#